data_AF-A0A7R8H9I4-F1
#
_entry.id   AF-A0A7R8H9I4-F1
#
_cell.length_a   1.000
_cell.length_b   1.000
_cell.length_c   1.000
_cell.angle_alpha   90.00
_cell.angle_beta   90.00
_cell.angle_gamma   90.00
#
_symmetry.space_group_name_H-M   'P 1'
#
loop_
_entity.id
_entity.type
_entity.pdbx_description
1 polymer ?
#
loop_
_entity_poly.entity_id
_entity_poly.type
_entity_poly.pdbx_seq_one_letter_code
_entity_poly.pdbx_strand_id
1 'polypeptide(L)'
;MEFNKNLFINATTCKEKAGTLTGSDLPGWIQGTVLYNGPCGIYDYKNMTVNHWFDGLSIMSSFKIKDHGKDIIYTKKFLNSDAYSDNMDHGKAVRAEFGTPGLSEGCKQPHPGRKGSIKPPSGTFLLHRSPSTDNFTPKDATDNCACNFYQYGNLTMASTETAFDRIVDPDTLETQDLVDMSNLVNIKTGRPLRDHNGDLYNVAASFVAGLKYHFIKFPRPDENGSINQENYPNDVKFVATLPTPRFPHHLAYVHSFGMTDNYLVFCEQPWVSNMIKLTNCRSQGKSFKECLEWMPSENNRFYVIDKSTGRNMEIKYMTDASFYFLNFINCYESGEHVIVDIIAYDDPEILNDMYIETLRTSSSFTGVAHKSKILRFVLPLDYQEDHIDLNGGKWRDATAIRAHNTIVLHGSILTDRKGMEHPKLNPNFMFRKYNFTYVVGWMHSLDPDCYYANAITKINVETGDKTSWRADDKYSHPSEVVFIPNPAGTSEDDGVLISCVSNARDQNKSYMVFISARNMKEIARVEFDETIPFGSHTYYIQQ
;
A
#
# COMPACT_ATOMS: atom_id res chain seq x y z
N MET A 1 -18.51 -24.88 6.70
CA MET A 1 -19.28 -24.10 5.71
C MET A 1 -18.35 -23.00 5.25
N GLU A 2 -18.09 -22.87 3.95
CA GLU A 2 -17.19 -21.80 3.46
C GLU A 2 -18.00 -20.52 3.25
N PHE A 3 -17.97 -19.60 4.21
CA PHE A 3 -18.82 -18.40 4.21
C PHE A 3 -18.40 -17.38 3.13
N ASN A 4 -17.10 -17.30 2.82
CA ASN A 4 -16.56 -16.28 1.92
C ASN A 4 -15.85 -16.88 0.70
N LYS A 5 -16.08 -18.16 0.38
CA LYS A 5 -15.38 -18.87 -0.71
C LYS A 5 -15.30 -18.02 -1.98
N ASN A 6 -16.43 -17.43 -2.37
CA ASN A 6 -16.60 -16.67 -3.61
C ASN A 6 -15.75 -15.39 -3.70
N LEU A 7 -15.21 -14.87 -2.60
CA LEU A 7 -14.26 -13.75 -2.65
C LEU A 7 -12.84 -14.21 -2.98
N PHE A 8 -12.52 -15.47 -2.69
CA PHE A 8 -11.16 -16.00 -2.74
C PHE A 8 -11.08 -17.22 -3.66
N ILE A 9 -11.69 -17.15 -4.85
CA ILE A 9 -11.48 -18.15 -5.91
C ILE A 9 -10.69 -17.55 -7.06
N ASN A 10 -10.22 -18.39 -7.98
CA ASN A 10 -9.57 -17.95 -9.20
C ASN A 10 -10.51 -17.09 -10.05
N ALA A 11 -10.01 -15.93 -10.46
CA ALA A 11 -10.67 -15.03 -11.38
C ALA A 11 -10.52 -15.47 -12.84
N THR A 12 -11.33 -14.85 -13.70
CA THR A 12 -11.27 -14.94 -15.17
C THR A 12 -10.79 -13.62 -15.75
N THR A 13 -10.55 -13.55 -17.06
CA THR A 13 -10.27 -12.30 -17.78
C THR A 13 -11.49 -11.86 -18.60
N CYS A 14 -11.60 -10.56 -18.87
CA CYS A 14 -12.62 -10.03 -19.78
C CYS A 14 -12.07 -8.82 -20.54
N LYS A 15 -12.72 -8.48 -21.66
CA LYS A 15 -12.42 -7.27 -22.44
C LYS A 15 -13.69 -6.49 -22.68
N GLU A 16 -13.63 -5.19 -22.43
CA GLU A 16 -14.61 -4.19 -22.85
C GLU A 16 -16.07 -4.54 -22.52
N LYS A 17 -16.34 -4.87 -21.26
CA LYS A 17 -17.69 -5.09 -20.74
C LYS A 17 -18.33 -3.75 -20.43
N ALA A 18 -19.41 -3.41 -21.14
CA ALA A 18 -20.21 -2.23 -20.84
C ALA A 18 -20.93 -2.40 -19.50
N GLY A 19 -20.90 -1.37 -18.67
CA GLY A 19 -21.61 -1.32 -17.40
C GLY A 19 -23.05 -0.83 -17.56
N THR A 20 -23.93 -1.31 -16.69
CA THR A 20 -25.30 -0.80 -16.54
C THR A 20 -25.33 0.13 -15.33
N LEU A 21 -25.44 1.43 -15.59
CA LEU A 21 -25.52 2.47 -14.55
C LEU A 21 -26.95 2.55 -13.98
N THR A 22 -27.06 2.61 -12.66
CA THR A 22 -28.32 2.85 -11.93
C THR A 22 -28.12 3.93 -10.86
N GLY A 23 -29.16 4.69 -10.54
CA GLY A 23 -29.11 5.81 -9.60
C GLY A 23 -29.29 7.16 -10.27
N SER A 24 -28.66 8.20 -9.73
CA SER A 24 -28.68 9.56 -10.28
C SER A 24 -27.58 9.75 -11.33
N ASP A 25 -27.69 10.80 -12.14
CA ASP A 25 -26.62 11.18 -13.05
C ASP A 25 -25.32 11.51 -12.28
N LEU A 26 -24.19 10.98 -12.78
CA LEU A 26 -22.88 11.32 -12.24
C LEU A 26 -22.53 12.80 -12.56
N PRO A 27 -21.77 13.48 -11.69
CA PRO A 27 -21.27 14.82 -12.01
C PRO A 27 -20.44 14.80 -13.31
N GLY A 28 -20.71 15.73 -14.22
CA GLY A 28 -20.15 15.66 -15.58
C GLY A 28 -18.62 15.84 -15.68
N TRP A 29 -17.94 16.16 -14.59
CA TRP A 29 -16.48 16.20 -14.47
C TRP A 29 -15.85 14.85 -14.12
N ILE A 30 -16.64 13.82 -13.79
CA ILE A 30 -16.16 12.46 -13.56
C ILE A 30 -15.84 11.81 -14.92
N GLN A 31 -14.56 11.81 -15.29
CA GLN A 31 -14.03 11.21 -16.52
C GLN A 31 -12.58 10.78 -16.35
N GLY A 32 -12.25 9.57 -16.80
CA GLY A 32 -10.89 9.04 -16.69
C GLY A 32 -10.88 7.52 -16.54
N THR A 33 -9.80 6.98 -16.01
CA THR A 33 -9.65 5.54 -15.78
C THR A 33 -9.42 5.26 -14.30
N VAL A 34 -10.29 4.47 -13.69
CA VAL A 34 -10.02 3.86 -12.38
C VAL A 34 -9.33 2.53 -12.63
N LEU A 35 -8.10 2.40 -12.13
CA LEU A 35 -7.37 1.16 -12.10
C LEU A 35 -7.56 0.49 -10.74
N TYR A 36 -7.72 -0.82 -10.76
CA TYR A 36 -7.91 -1.64 -9.57
C TYR A 36 -7.05 -2.89 -9.67
N ASN A 37 -6.35 -3.21 -8.58
CA ASN A 37 -5.46 -4.35 -8.49
C ASN A 37 -5.62 -5.04 -7.14
N GLY A 38 -5.19 -6.29 -7.08
CA GLY A 38 -5.07 -7.00 -5.84
C GLY A 38 -4.57 -8.42 -6.07
N PRO A 39 -4.23 -9.10 -4.98
CA PRO A 39 -3.77 -10.49 -5.02
C PRO A 39 -4.99 -11.42 -5.11
N CYS A 40 -5.84 -11.20 -6.11
CA CYS A 40 -7.17 -11.82 -6.24
C CYS A 40 -7.39 -12.51 -7.58
N GLY A 41 -6.30 -12.77 -8.30
CA GLY A 41 -6.32 -13.45 -9.58
C GLY A 41 -6.36 -14.97 -9.44
N ILE A 42 -5.31 -15.59 -8.91
CA ILE A 42 -5.20 -17.06 -8.85
C ILE A 42 -4.68 -17.48 -7.47
N TYR A 43 -5.45 -18.31 -6.79
CA TYR A 43 -5.12 -18.91 -5.49
C TYR A 43 -4.95 -20.42 -5.59
N ASP A 44 -5.81 -21.10 -6.35
CA ASP A 44 -5.86 -22.55 -6.46
C ASP A 44 -5.19 -23.04 -7.74
N TYR A 45 -4.29 -24.00 -7.59
CA TYR A 45 -3.70 -24.79 -8.67
C TYR A 45 -4.17 -26.24 -8.55
N LYS A 46 -3.81 -27.10 -9.52
CA LYS A 46 -4.29 -28.49 -9.57
C LYS A 46 -4.05 -29.28 -8.28
N ASN A 47 -2.90 -29.08 -7.64
CA ASN A 47 -2.46 -29.88 -6.48
C ASN A 47 -2.09 -29.02 -5.25
N MET A 48 -2.33 -27.71 -5.29
CA MET A 48 -2.04 -26.83 -4.15
C MET A 48 -2.87 -25.55 -4.20
N THR A 49 -3.04 -24.92 -3.04
CA THR A 49 -3.56 -23.57 -2.89
C THR A 49 -2.47 -22.71 -2.26
N VAL A 50 -2.34 -21.44 -2.67
CA VAL A 50 -1.46 -20.50 -1.97
C VAL A 50 -1.97 -20.24 -0.56
N ASN A 51 -1.05 -20.03 0.38
CA ASN A 51 -1.36 -19.99 1.80
C ASN A 51 -2.04 -18.68 2.21
N HIS A 52 -1.53 -17.54 1.75
CA HIS A 52 -1.93 -16.22 2.23
C HIS A 52 -2.61 -15.40 1.14
N TRP A 53 -3.51 -14.49 1.51
CA TRP A 53 -4.21 -13.64 0.54
C TRP A 53 -3.26 -12.82 -0.34
N PHE A 54 -2.19 -12.28 0.24
CA PHE A 54 -1.13 -11.58 -0.50
C PHE A 54 -0.40 -12.41 -1.57
N ASP A 55 -0.55 -13.74 -1.57
CA ASP A 55 0.14 -14.63 -2.51
C ASP A 55 -0.66 -14.87 -3.79
N GLY A 56 -1.93 -14.45 -3.84
CA GLY A 56 -2.73 -14.55 -5.04
C GLY A 56 -2.08 -13.77 -6.19
N LEU A 57 -2.05 -14.38 -7.38
CA LEU A 57 -1.48 -13.69 -8.56
C LEU A 57 -2.29 -12.42 -8.88
N SER A 58 -1.60 -11.35 -9.26
CA SER A 58 -2.19 -10.06 -9.61
C SER A 58 -3.18 -10.21 -10.77
N ILE A 59 -4.40 -9.70 -10.54
CA ILE A 59 -5.34 -9.42 -11.62
C ILE A 59 -5.67 -7.92 -11.62
N MET A 60 -5.39 -7.30 -12.75
CA MET A 60 -5.61 -5.89 -12.99
C MET A 60 -7.00 -5.69 -13.56
N SER A 61 -7.64 -4.60 -13.16
CA SER A 61 -8.96 -4.17 -13.59
C SER A 61 -8.89 -2.70 -14.00
N SER A 62 -9.57 -2.33 -15.08
CA SER A 62 -9.67 -0.97 -15.59
C SER A 62 -11.14 -0.64 -15.80
N PHE A 63 -11.58 0.48 -15.23
CA PHE A 63 -12.91 1.05 -15.42
C PHE A 63 -12.74 2.40 -16.11
N LYS A 64 -12.96 2.42 -17.43
CA LYS A 64 -12.89 3.65 -18.23
C LYS A 64 -14.23 4.37 -18.16
N ILE A 65 -14.22 5.59 -17.64
CA ILE A 65 -15.39 6.43 -17.45
C ILE A 65 -15.37 7.51 -18.53
N LYS A 66 -16.34 7.45 -19.45
CA LYS A 66 -16.46 8.29 -20.65
C LYS A 66 -17.81 9.00 -20.68
N ASP A 67 -17.95 9.90 -21.64
CA ASP A 67 -19.17 10.70 -21.89
C ASP A 67 -19.76 11.27 -20.59
N HIS A 68 -18.94 12.00 -19.84
CA HIS A 68 -19.36 12.66 -18.60
C HIS A 68 -19.95 11.70 -17.55
N GLY A 69 -19.43 10.48 -17.47
CA GLY A 69 -19.86 9.48 -16.49
C GLY A 69 -20.96 8.53 -16.97
N LYS A 70 -21.45 8.67 -18.21
CA LYS A 70 -22.55 7.85 -18.74
C LYS A 70 -22.10 6.48 -19.21
N ASP A 71 -20.91 6.41 -19.82
CA ASP A 71 -20.38 5.18 -20.40
C ASP A 71 -19.22 4.68 -19.54
N ILE A 72 -19.39 3.49 -18.95
CA ILE A 72 -18.37 2.88 -18.11
C ILE A 72 -18.02 1.51 -18.67
N ILE A 73 -16.76 1.34 -19.07
CA ILE A 73 -16.26 0.14 -19.72
C ILE A 73 -15.28 -0.57 -18.79
N TYR A 74 -15.54 -1.84 -18.50
CA TYR A 74 -14.75 -2.69 -17.63
C TYR A 74 -13.92 -3.70 -18.41
N THR A 75 -12.63 -3.77 -18.08
CA THR A 75 -11.69 -4.78 -18.57
C THR A 75 -10.92 -5.34 -17.38
N LYS A 76 -10.69 -6.67 -17.34
CA LYS A 76 -9.76 -7.28 -16.38
C LYS A 76 -8.81 -8.26 -17.05
N LYS A 77 -7.54 -8.19 -16.67
CA LYS A 77 -6.45 -9.01 -17.23
C LYS A 77 -5.44 -9.37 -16.14
N PHE A 78 -4.94 -10.59 -16.16
CA PHE A 78 -3.81 -10.96 -15.31
C PHE A 78 -2.58 -10.12 -15.66
N LEU A 79 -1.82 -9.74 -14.65
CA LEU A 79 -0.47 -9.22 -14.86
C LEU A 79 0.40 -10.37 -15.35
N ASN A 80 0.88 -10.30 -16.58
CA ASN A 80 1.76 -11.30 -17.18
C ASN A 80 3.20 -11.13 -16.67
N SER A 81 3.39 -11.31 -15.37
CA SER A 81 4.67 -11.23 -14.68
C SER A 81 5.49 -12.52 -14.84
N ASP A 82 6.75 -12.50 -14.39
CA ASP A 82 7.58 -13.71 -14.36
C ASP A 82 6.98 -14.71 -13.37
N ALA A 83 6.48 -14.25 -12.21
CA ALA A 83 5.78 -15.08 -11.24
C ALA A 83 4.50 -15.71 -11.81
N TYR A 84 3.70 -14.95 -12.56
CA TYR A 84 2.51 -15.49 -13.24
C TYR A 84 2.90 -16.58 -14.23
N SER A 85 3.85 -16.30 -15.12
CA SER A 85 4.29 -17.22 -16.17
C SER A 85 4.85 -18.51 -15.59
N ASP A 86 5.76 -18.41 -14.61
CA ASP A 86 6.35 -19.57 -13.96
C ASP A 86 5.30 -20.41 -13.21
N ASN A 87 4.34 -19.77 -12.53
CA ASN A 87 3.29 -20.48 -11.82
C ASN A 87 2.33 -21.22 -12.76
N MET A 88 1.99 -20.61 -13.91
CA MET A 88 1.14 -21.25 -14.92
C MET A 88 1.86 -22.43 -15.59
N ASP A 89 3.14 -22.28 -15.92
CA ASP A 89 3.96 -23.33 -16.53
C ASP A 89 4.08 -24.58 -15.65
N HIS A 90 4.18 -24.39 -14.33
CA HIS A 90 4.42 -25.49 -13.38
C HIS A 90 3.16 -25.94 -12.64
N GLY A 91 2.06 -25.17 -12.70
CA GLY A 91 0.82 -25.45 -11.98
C GLY A 91 0.97 -25.35 -10.46
N LYS A 92 1.81 -24.43 -9.96
CA LYS A 92 2.10 -24.19 -8.54
C LYS A 92 2.94 -22.92 -8.35
N ALA A 93 2.99 -22.39 -7.12
CA ALA A 93 3.90 -21.29 -6.78
C ALA A 93 5.38 -21.73 -6.93
N VAL A 94 6.13 -21.03 -7.79
CA VAL A 94 7.56 -21.30 -8.04
C VAL A 94 8.45 -20.39 -7.21
N ARG A 95 8.11 -19.10 -7.11
CA ARG A 95 8.80 -18.12 -6.25
C ARG A 95 8.23 -18.14 -4.85
N ALA A 96 9.05 -17.76 -3.88
CA ALA A 96 8.55 -17.50 -2.54
C ALA A 96 7.73 -16.21 -2.59
N GLU A 97 6.47 -16.32 -2.16
CA GLU A 97 5.57 -15.20 -1.99
C GLU A 97 5.58 -14.78 -0.50
N PHE A 98 4.59 -13.99 -0.09
CA PHE A 98 4.50 -13.52 1.29
C PHE A 98 4.31 -14.69 2.28
N GLY A 99 3.27 -15.49 2.13
CA GLY A 99 2.95 -16.62 3.03
C GLY A 99 3.14 -18.01 2.41
N THR A 100 3.46 -18.09 1.12
CA THR A 100 3.65 -19.33 0.38
C THR A 100 5.12 -19.56 0.05
N PRO A 101 5.72 -20.67 0.50
CA PRO A 101 7.08 -21.03 0.11
C PRO A 101 7.21 -21.25 -1.39
N GLY A 102 8.34 -20.82 -1.94
CA GLY A 102 8.73 -21.14 -3.32
C GLY A 102 9.39 -22.50 -3.43
N LEU A 103 9.65 -22.94 -4.66
CA LEU A 103 10.39 -24.18 -4.92
C LEU A 103 11.91 -23.99 -4.78
N SER A 104 12.58 -25.03 -4.33
CA SER A 104 14.04 -25.14 -4.40
C SER A 104 14.52 -25.30 -5.85
N GLU A 105 13.80 -26.07 -6.68
CA GLU A 105 14.11 -26.34 -8.10
C GLU A 105 12.97 -25.89 -9.03
N GLY A 106 13.30 -25.26 -10.17
CA GLY A 106 12.31 -24.87 -11.20
C GLY A 106 12.24 -23.39 -11.55
N CYS A 107 13.00 -22.52 -10.87
CA CYS A 107 13.20 -21.15 -11.33
C CYS A 107 13.99 -21.21 -12.65
N LYS A 108 13.32 -21.02 -13.80
CA LYS A 108 14.04 -20.76 -15.05
C LYS A 108 14.94 -19.55 -14.81
N GLN A 109 16.13 -19.54 -15.43
CA GLN A 109 16.91 -18.30 -15.52
C GLN A 109 15.95 -17.17 -15.94
N PRO A 110 16.11 -15.95 -15.41
CA PRO A 110 15.18 -14.87 -15.70
C PRO A 110 14.93 -14.76 -17.20
N HIS A 111 13.69 -14.46 -17.59
CA HIS A 111 13.30 -14.42 -19.00
C HIS A 111 14.39 -13.71 -19.82
N PRO A 112 14.80 -14.25 -20.98
CA PRO A 112 15.90 -13.69 -21.78
C PRO A 112 15.67 -12.24 -22.25
N GLY A 113 14.49 -11.68 -21.97
CA GLY A 113 14.12 -10.28 -22.09
C GLY A 113 14.35 -9.39 -20.86
N ARG A 114 15.09 -9.80 -19.81
CA ARG A 114 15.63 -8.88 -18.77
C ARG A 114 16.63 -7.88 -19.39
N LYS A 115 16.14 -7.02 -20.28
CA LYS A 115 16.76 -5.74 -20.64
C LYS A 115 16.13 -4.71 -19.72
N GLY A 116 16.92 -3.81 -19.13
CA GLY A 116 16.42 -2.77 -18.24
C GLY A 116 16.77 -2.97 -16.77
N SER A 117 18.04 -3.22 -16.47
CA SER A 117 18.54 -2.93 -15.13
C SER A 117 18.87 -1.45 -15.06
N ILE A 118 18.29 -0.75 -14.08
CA ILE A 118 18.66 0.64 -13.83
C ILE A 118 20.13 0.64 -13.39
N LYS A 119 20.97 1.38 -14.13
CA LYS A 119 22.39 1.51 -13.78
C LYS A 119 22.48 2.42 -12.55
N PRO A 120 23.31 2.10 -11.54
CA PRO A 120 23.47 2.97 -10.38
C PRO A 120 24.02 4.35 -10.79
N PRO A 121 23.73 5.42 -10.02
CA PRO A 121 24.27 6.74 -10.27
C PRO A 121 25.79 6.75 -10.43
N SER A 122 26.29 7.53 -11.37
CA SER A 122 27.72 7.76 -11.59
C SER A 122 28.33 8.39 -10.33
N GLY A 123 29.25 7.68 -9.65
CA GLY A 123 29.85 8.12 -8.39
C GLY A 123 29.44 7.30 -7.17
N THR A 124 28.49 6.38 -7.30
CA THR A 124 28.27 5.33 -6.30
C THR A 124 29.48 4.39 -6.34
N PHE A 125 30.25 4.30 -5.25
CA PHE A 125 31.41 3.41 -5.18
C PHE A 125 30.95 1.99 -5.52
N LEU A 126 31.38 1.48 -6.69
CA LEU A 126 31.14 0.11 -7.12
C LEU A 126 31.84 -0.81 -6.13
N LEU A 127 31.12 -1.30 -5.13
CA LEU A 127 31.49 -2.55 -4.50
C LEU A 127 31.38 -3.60 -5.61
N HIS A 128 32.54 -3.98 -6.17
CA HIS A 128 32.67 -5.13 -7.06
C HIS A 128 31.82 -6.28 -6.49
N ARG A 129 30.79 -6.71 -7.24
CA ARG A 129 30.00 -7.90 -6.92
C ARG A 129 30.97 -9.08 -6.85
N SER A 130 31.26 -9.53 -5.64
CA SER A 130 31.90 -10.83 -5.44
C SER A 130 30.88 -11.92 -5.81
N PRO A 131 31.29 -13.02 -6.47
CA PRO A 131 30.42 -14.19 -6.68
C PRO A 131 29.76 -14.72 -5.39
N SER A 132 30.35 -14.45 -4.22
CA SER A 132 29.75 -14.77 -2.91
C SER A 132 28.54 -13.92 -2.52
N THR A 133 28.28 -12.81 -3.23
CA THR A 133 27.12 -11.91 -2.99
C THR A 133 25.89 -12.24 -3.81
N ASP A 134 25.98 -13.17 -4.78
CA ASP A 134 24.80 -13.65 -5.53
C ASP A 134 23.79 -14.35 -4.60
N ASN A 135 24.25 -14.96 -3.50
CA ASN A 135 23.39 -15.53 -2.45
C ASN A 135 22.62 -14.47 -1.64
N PHE A 136 23.00 -13.20 -1.71
CA PHE A 136 22.32 -12.09 -1.02
C PHE A 136 21.37 -11.32 -1.95
N THR A 137 21.31 -11.65 -3.24
CA THR A 137 20.49 -10.92 -4.21
C THR A 137 19.12 -11.57 -4.43
N PRO A 138 18.01 -10.79 -4.37
CA PRO A 138 16.65 -11.25 -4.66
C PRO A 138 16.40 -11.47 -6.17
N LYS A 139 17.34 -12.12 -6.90
CA LYS A 139 17.11 -12.43 -8.33
C LYS A 139 15.87 -13.31 -8.55
N ASP A 140 15.50 -14.08 -7.53
CA ASP A 140 14.31 -14.93 -7.46
C ASP A 140 13.12 -14.29 -6.73
N ALA A 141 13.23 -13.02 -6.30
CA ALA A 141 12.10 -12.37 -5.65
C ALA A 141 10.94 -12.20 -6.63
N THR A 142 9.73 -12.24 -6.10
CA THR A 142 8.51 -12.12 -6.87
C THR A 142 8.38 -10.75 -7.53
N ASP A 143 7.87 -10.74 -8.75
CA ASP A 143 7.38 -9.57 -9.45
C ASP A 143 5.85 -9.63 -9.60
N ASN A 144 5.18 -10.40 -8.74
CA ASN A 144 3.74 -10.37 -8.55
C ASN A 144 3.31 -8.99 -8.01
N CYS A 145 3.15 -8.02 -8.93
CA CYS A 145 2.86 -6.62 -8.63
C CYS A 145 1.38 -6.40 -8.28
N ALA A 146 0.92 -7.04 -7.20
CA ALA A 146 -0.45 -7.02 -6.73
C ALA A 146 -0.75 -5.87 -5.73
N CYS A 147 0.23 -5.06 -5.35
CA CYS A 147 0.13 -4.13 -4.21
C CYS A 147 -0.34 -2.71 -4.56
N ASN A 148 -0.07 -2.18 -5.75
CA ASN A 148 -0.53 -0.83 -6.11
C ASN A 148 -0.35 -0.53 -7.61
N PHE A 149 -0.95 0.58 -8.05
CA PHE A 149 -0.51 1.32 -9.22
C PHE A 149 0.05 2.69 -8.84
N TYR A 150 0.98 3.21 -9.65
CA TYR A 150 1.38 4.61 -9.63
C TYR A 150 1.78 5.06 -11.04
N GLN A 151 1.79 6.38 -11.30
CA GLN A 151 2.30 6.92 -12.55
C GLN A 151 3.69 7.52 -12.40
N TYR A 152 4.51 7.43 -13.44
CA TYR A 152 5.71 8.23 -13.58
C TYR A 152 5.78 8.78 -15.01
N GLY A 153 5.48 10.08 -15.14
CA GLY A 153 5.22 10.68 -16.45
C GLY A 153 3.98 10.03 -17.07
N ASN A 154 4.09 9.59 -18.33
CA ASN A 154 3.07 8.85 -19.05
C ASN A 154 3.05 7.34 -18.73
N LEU A 155 4.02 6.82 -17.99
CA LEU A 155 4.06 5.39 -17.65
C LEU A 155 3.13 5.09 -16.47
N THR A 156 2.39 3.99 -16.58
CA THR A 156 1.65 3.41 -15.47
C THR A 156 2.39 2.18 -14.97
N MET A 157 2.65 2.14 -13.68
CA MET A 157 3.46 1.12 -13.00
C MET A 157 2.56 0.29 -12.10
N ALA A 158 2.55 -1.04 -12.27
CA ALA A 158 2.10 -1.97 -11.24
C ALA A 158 3.27 -2.26 -10.30
N SER A 159 3.04 -2.21 -8.98
CA SER A 159 4.09 -2.36 -7.97
C SER A 159 3.83 -3.48 -6.97
N THR A 160 4.92 -4.05 -6.45
CA THR A 160 4.98 -4.82 -5.19
C THR A 160 6.04 -4.24 -4.25
N GLU A 161 6.38 -4.94 -3.17
CA GLU A 161 7.35 -4.53 -2.15
C GLU A 161 8.77 -5.08 -2.37
N THR A 162 8.98 -5.78 -3.49
CA THR A 162 10.30 -6.13 -3.97
C THR A 162 10.90 -4.97 -4.78
N ALA A 163 12.13 -5.16 -5.27
CA ALA A 163 12.80 -4.21 -6.16
C ALA A 163 12.25 -4.21 -7.60
N PHE A 164 11.14 -4.90 -7.86
CA PHE A 164 10.58 -5.09 -9.19
C PHE A 164 9.23 -4.40 -9.33
N ASP A 165 9.06 -3.66 -10.43
CA ASP A 165 7.77 -3.13 -10.89
C ASP A 165 7.53 -3.53 -12.35
N ARG A 166 6.27 -3.48 -12.79
CA ARG A 166 5.88 -3.77 -14.18
C ARG A 166 5.22 -2.55 -14.81
N ILE A 167 5.66 -2.17 -16.00
CA ILE A 167 4.94 -1.18 -16.81
C ILE A 167 3.67 -1.85 -17.34
N VAL A 168 2.56 -1.12 -17.32
CA VAL A 168 1.27 -1.58 -17.82
C VAL A 168 0.62 -0.52 -18.70
N ASP A 169 -0.06 -0.97 -19.73
CA ASP A 169 -0.96 -0.12 -20.51
C ASP A 169 -2.28 0.07 -19.73
N PRO A 170 -2.65 1.27 -19.29
CA PRO A 170 -3.87 1.49 -18.51
C PRO A 170 -5.15 1.30 -19.34
N ASP A 171 -5.04 1.35 -20.67
CA ASP A 171 -6.15 1.20 -21.59
C ASP A 171 -6.46 -0.25 -21.92
N THR A 172 -5.43 -1.06 -22.16
CA THR A 172 -5.57 -2.46 -22.59
C THR A 172 -5.27 -3.48 -21.49
N LEU A 173 -4.63 -3.02 -20.40
CA LEU A 173 -4.04 -3.84 -19.33
C LEU A 173 -2.95 -4.79 -19.83
N GLU A 174 -2.38 -4.54 -21.00
CA GLU A 174 -1.20 -5.27 -21.48
C GLU A 174 -0.02 -5.03 -20.54
N THR A 175 0.60 -6.12 -20.09
CA THR A 175 1.83 -6.07 -19.30
C THR A 175 3.01 -5.83 -20.23
N GLN A 176 3.80 -4.82 -19.91
CA GLN A 176 4.97 -4.41 -20.66
C GLN A 176 6.24 -4.75 -19.87
N ASP A 177 7.27 -3.92 -20.00
CA ASP A 177 8.60 -4.21 -19.48
C ASP A 177 8.67 -4.26 -17.94
N LEU A 178 9.65 -5.02 -17.46
CA LEU A 178 10.08 -5.04 -16.08
C LEU A 178 10.97 -3.81 -15.79
N VAL A 179 10.69 -3.12 -14.69
CA VAL A 179 11.59 -2.14 -14.09
C VAL A 179 12.34 -2.80 -12.95
N ASP A 180 13.62 -3.06 -13.16
CA ASP A 180 14.51 -3.74 -12.21
C ASP A 180 15.37 -2.74 -11.44
N MET A 181 15.03 -2.53 -10.16
CA MET A 181 15.79 -1.72 -9.20
C MET A 181 16.72 -2.55 -8.31
N SER A 182 16.90 -3.85 -8.56
CA SER A 182 17.68 -4.76 -7.69
C SER A 182 19.17 -4.41 -7.59
N ASN A 183 19.68 -3.59 -8.52
CA ASN A 183 21.02 -3.01 -8.46
C ASN A 183 21.11 -1.77 -7.56
N LEU A 184 19.98 -1.11 -7.26
CA LEU A 184 19.89 0.07 -6.40
C LEU A 184 19.50 -0.31 -4.98
N VAL A 185 18.45 -1.11 -4.83
CA VAL A 185 17.82 -1.48 -3.56
C VAL A 185 17.31 -2.92 -3.61
N ASN A 186 17.11 -3.56 -2.46
CA ASN A 186 16.65 -4.95 -2.39
C ASN A 186 15.13 -5.05 -2.17
N ILE A 187 14.58 -4.13 -1.38
CA ILE A 187 13.14 -3.99 -1.11
C ILE A 187 12.77 -2.51 -1.12
N LYS A 188 11.51 -2.21 -1.45
CA LYS A 188 10.94 -0.85 -1.42
C LYS A 188 9.47 -0.92 -1.07
N THR A 189 8.88 0.18 -0.63
CA THR A 189 7.41 0.20 -0.51
C THR A 189 6.77 0.12 -1.89
N GLY A 190 5.58 -0.47 -1.99
CA GLY A 190 4.81 -0.52 -3.22
C GLY A 190 4.07 0.78 -3.56
N ARG A 191 4.17 1.82 -2.72
CA ARG A 191 3.38 3.05 -2.82
C ARG A 191 4.27 4.29 -2.69
N PRO A 192 5.01 4.65 -3.76
CA PRO A 192 5.74 5.91 -3.76
C PRO A 192 4.78 7.10 -3.58
N LEU A 193 5.23 8.13 -2.88
CA LEU A 193 4.47 9.36 -2.67
C LEU A 193 4.91 10.44 -3.66
N ARG A 194 3.95 11.07 -4.33
CA ARG A 194 4.20 12.21 -5.22
C ARG A 194 4.01 13.51 -4.47
N ASP A 195 5.01 14.37 -4.40
CA ASP A 195 4.85 15.70 -3.79
C ASP A 195 4.16 16.71 -4.73
N HIS A 196 3.88 17.91 -4.23
CA HIS A 196 3.21 18.96 -4.99
C HIS A 196 4.04 19.50 -6.18
N ASN A 197 5.36 19.25 -6.21
CA ASN A 197 6.21 19.58 -7.35
C ASN A 197 6.19 18.49 -8.42
N GLY A 198 5.58 17.33 -8.11
CA GLY A 198 5.44 16.18 -8.97
C GLY A 198 6.58 15.17 -8.86
N ASP A 199 7.54 15.39 -7.96
CA ASP A 199 8.62 14.46 -7.66
C ASP A 199 8.07 13.24 -6.91
N LEU A 200 8.56 12.05 -7.23
CA LEU A 200 8.23 10.83 -6.48
C LEU A 200 9.30 10.54 -5.43
N TYR A 201 8.85 10.18 -4.24
CA TYR A 201 9.67 9.71 -3.14
C TYR A 201 9.26 8.28 -2.75
N ASN A 202 10.23 7.47 -2.31
CA ASN A 202 9.95 6.13 -1.78
C ASN A 202 10.94 5.78 -0.66
N VAL A 203 10.54 4.88 0.24
CA VAL A 203 11.43 4.23 1.20
C VAL A 203 11.85 2.87 0.67
N ALA A 204 13.13 2.58 0.79
CA ALA A 204 13.73 1.34 0.34
C ALA A 204 14.81 0.86 1.32
N ALA A 205 15.25 -0.39 1.18
CA ALA A 205 16.35 -0.92 1.96
C ALA A 205 17.33 -1.72 1.09
N SER A 206 18.61 -1.71 1.50
CA SER A 206 19.68 -2.48 0.87
C SER A 206 20.39 -3.38 1.88
N PHE A 207 20.94 -4.51 1.40
CA PHE A 207 21.59 -5.54 2.22
C PHE A 207 23.09 -5.70 1.92
N VAL A 208 23.48 -5.47 0.65
CA VAL A 208 24.81 -5.85 0.13
C VAL A 208 25.94 -4.97 0.67
N ALA A 209 25.65 -3.70 0.99
CA ALA A 209 26.62 -2.74 1.55
C ALA A 209 26.39 -2.48 3.06
N GLY A 210 25.79 -3.47 3.74
CA GLY A 210 25.24 -3.35 5.09
C GLY A 210 23.74 -3.06 5.06
N LEU A 211 23.05 -3.41 6.15
CA LEU A 211 21.62 -3.13 6.30
C LEU A 211 21.42 -1.62 6.45
N LYS A 212 20.67 -1.02 5.53
CA LYS A 212 20.39 0.42 5.52
C LYS A 212 19.00 0.69 4.97
N TYR A 213 18.35 1.72 5.50
CA TYR A 213 17.17 2.32 4.88
C TYR A 213 17.56 3.53 4.05
N HIS A 214 16.85 3.74 2.96
CA HIS A 214 17.07 4.79 1.99
C HIS A 214 15.75 5.50 1.70
N PHE A 215 15.82 6.83 1.66
CA PHE A 215 14.83 7.62 0.94
C PHE A 215 15.35 7.86 -0.46
N ILE A 216 14.63 7.35 -1.46
CA ILE A 216 14.94 7.53 -2.87
C ILE A 216 13.98 8.53 -3.49
N LYS A 217 14.49 9.33 -4.44
CA LYS A 217 13.73 10.31 -5.20
C LYS A 217 13.86 10.03 -6.70
N PHE A 218 12.71 10.00 -7.38
CA PHE A 218 12.63 10.09 -8.83
C PHE A 218 12.14 11.50 -9.17
N PRO A 219 13.00 12.35 -9.78
CA PRO A 219 12.61 13.69 -10.18
C PRO A 219 11.40 13.65 -11.12
N ARG A 220 10.54 14.66 -11.04
CA ARG A 220 9.42 14.84 -11.98
C ARG A 220 9.96 14.80 -13.41
N PRO A 221 9.35 14.03 -14.32
CA PRO A 221 9.69 14.06 -15.74
C PRO A 221 9.48 15.43 -16.37
N ASP A 222 10.27 15.75 -17.39
CA ASP A 222 10.06 16.93 -18.23
C ASP A 222 8.66 16.87 -18.88
N GLU A 223 7.90 17.96 -18.82
CA GLU A 223 6.49 18.00 -19.26
C GLU A 223 6.27 17.59 -20.72
N ASN A 224 7.28 17.74 -21.57
CA ASN A 224 7.22 17.41 -23.00
C ASN A 224 7.90 16.06 -23.35
N GLY A 225 8.49 15.38 -22.36
CA GLY A 225 9.20 14.12 -22.57
C GLY A 225 8.29 12.92 -22.37
N SER A 226 8.09 12.11 -23.40
CA SER A 226 7.54 10.76 -23.21
C SER A 226 8.59 9.90 -22.52
N ILE A 227 8.29 9.42 -21.31
CA ILE A 227 9.08 8.41 -20.63
C ILE A 227 8.70 7.03 -21.19
N ASN A 228 9.72 6.22 -21.43
CA ASN A 228 9.67 4.83 -21.82
C ASN A 228 10.80 4.10 -21.10
N GLN A 229 10.98 2.81 -21.40
CA GLN A 229 12.02 2.01 -20.75
C GLN A 229 13.44 2.54 -21.02
N GLU A 230 13.72 3.03 -22.23
CA GLU A 230 15.07 3.44 -22.65
C GLU A 230 15.54 4.73 -21.97
N ASN A 231 14.60 5.62 -21.64
CA ASN A 231 14.88 6.91 -21.00
C ASN A 231 14.33 6.99 -19.55
N TYR A 232 13.89 5.87 -18.97
CA TYR A 232 13.54 5.82 -17.55
C TYR A 232 14.74 6.30 -16.71
N PRO A 233 14.53 7.13 -15.68
CA PRO A 233 15.62 7.75 -14.95
C PRO A 233 16.59 6.70 -14.40
N ASN A 234 17.84 6.79 -14.87
CA ASN A 234 18.93 5.98 -14.31
C ASN A 234 19.62 6.66 -13.12
N ASP A 235 19.36 7.95 -12.90
CA ASP A 235 19.98 8.73 -11.82
C ASP A 235 19.04 8.87 -10.61
N VAL A 236 18.71 7.73 -9.99
CA VAL A 236 17.91 7.72 -8.76
C VAL A 236 18.71 8.38 -7.64
N LYS A 237 18.15 9.45 -7.08
CA LYS A 237 18.83 10.21 -6.01
C LYS A 237 18.50 9.63 -4.65
N PHE A 238 19.53 9.24 -3.90
CA PHE A 238 19.40 8.95 -2.48
C PHE A 238 19.31 10.27 -1.72
N VAL A 239 18.10 10.65 -1.31
CA VAL A 239 17.85 11.87 -0.54
C VAL A 239 18.49 11.74 0.84
N ALA A 240 18.27 10.59 1.49
CA ALA A 240 18.87 10.28 2.77
C ALA A 240 19.14 8.79 2.87
N THR A 241 20.17 8.44 3.63
CA THR A 241 20.43 7.07 4.07
C THR A 241 20.49 7.07 5.58
N LEU A 242 19.59 6.33 6.21
CA LEU A 242 19.58 6.20 7.66
C LEU A 242 20.73 5.29 8.11
N PRO A 243 21.33 5.56 9.28
CA PRO A 243 22.38 4.70 9.83
C PRO A 243 21.84 3.27 10.05
N THR A 244 22.76 2.32 10.29
CA THR A 244 22.45 0.90 10.52
C THR A 244 21.18 0.73 11.38
N PRO A 245 20.26 -0.18 10.99
CA PRO A 245 19.03 -0.44 11.72
C PRO A 245 19.28 -0.63 13.20
N ARG A 246 18.27 -0.26 13.99
CA ARG A 246 18.31 -0.41 15.44
C ARG A 246 18.56 -1.87 15.88
N PHE A 247 18.16 -2.81 15.04
CA PHE A 247 18.16 -4.23 15.32
C PHE A 247 19.30 -4.94 14.56
N PRO A 248 20.28 -5.55 15.25
CA PRO A 248 21.35 -6.30 14.60
C PRO A 248 20.81 -7.41 13.71
N HIS A 249 21.27 -7.48 12.46
CA HIS A 249 20.82 -8.48 11.45
C HIS A 249 19.33 -8.43 11.07
N HIS A 250 18.63 -7.35 11.40
CA HIS A 250 17.21 -7.19 11.14
C HIS A 250 16.89 -5.87 10.45
N LEU A 251 15.79 -5.85 9.70
CA LEU A 251 15.21 -4.65 9.11
C LEU A 251 13.72 -4.60 9.44
N ALA A 252 13.21 -3.46 9.90
CA ALA A 252 11.78 -3.25 10.05
C ALA A 252 11.07 -3.46 8.70
N TYR A 253 9.91 -4.10 8.74
CA TYR A 253 9.02 -4.19 7.60
C TYR A 253 8.40 -2.82 7.33
N VAL A 254 8.41 -2.39 6.06
CA VAL A 254 7.97 -1.05 5.65
C VAL A 254 6.93 -1.16 4.53
N HIS A 255 5.66 -0.97 4.88
CA HIS A 255 4.54 -0.97 3.92
C HIS A 255 4.26 0.44 3.38
N SER A 256 4.40 1.47 4.22
CA SER A 256 4.18 2.87 3.86
C SER A 256 5.04 3.80 4.72
N PHE A 257 5.12 5.07 4.31
CA PHE A 257 5.87 6.13 4.99
C PHE A 257 5.12 7.45 4.88
N GLY A 258 5.55 8.46 5.64
CA GLY A 258 4.95 9.79 5.66
C GLY A 258 5.78 10.83 4.92
N MET A 259 5.13 11.88 4.45
CA MET A 259 5.77 13.04 3.83
C MET A 259 5.00 14.31 4.19
N THR A 260 5.70 15.43 4.34
CA THR A 260 5.13 16.78 4.37
C THR A 260 5.69 17.57 3.18
N ASP A 261 5.34 18.86 3.06
CA ASP A 261 5.97 19.71 2.05
C ASP A 261 7.50 19.78 2.23
N ASN A 262 8.00 19.81 3.48
CA ASN A 262 9.44 19.95 3.79
C ASN A 262 10.13 18.70 4.36
N TYR A 263 9.41 17.71 4.86
CA TYR A 263 10.00 16.56 5.57
C TYR A 263 9.57 15.20 5.00
N LEU A 264 10.44 14.21 5.11
CA LEU A 264 10.12 12.79 4.97
C LEU A 264 10.07 12.16 6.36
N VAL A 265 9.09 11.29 6.61
CA VAL A 265 8.85 10.68 7.92
C VAL A 265 8.88 9.16 7.78
N PHE A 266 9.75 8.51 8.54
CA PHE A 266 9.84 7.05 8.62
C PHE A 266 9.55 6.57 10.04
N CYS A 267 8.63 5.62 10.19
CA CYS A 267 8.37 4.95 11.46
C CYS A 267 8.95 3.53 11.44
N GLU A 268 10.09 3.33 12.09
CA GLU A 268 10.71 2.01 12.26
C GLU A 268 9.95 1.23 13.34
N GLN A 269 9.06 0.34 12.91
CA GLN A 269 8.25 -0.52 13.78
C GLN A 269 9.01 -1.78 14.24
N PRO A 270 8.65 -2.35 15.41
CA PRO A 270 9.29 -3.55 15.95
C PRO A 270 8.76 -4.86 15.32
N TRP A 271 8.30 -4.80 14.06
CA TRP A 271 8.03 -5.97 13.23
C TRP A 271 9.10 -6.06 12.15
N VAL A 272 10.00 -7.03 12.29
CA VAL A 272 11.29 -7.02 11.60
C VAL A 272 11.54 -8.28 10.80
N SER A 273 12.13 -8.11 9.62
CA SER A 273 12.69 -9.18 8.80
C SER A 273 14.04 -9.63 9.36
N ASN A 274 14.18 -10.92 9.68
CA ASN A 274 15.44 -11.54 10.06
C ASN A 274 16.26 -11.90 8.82
N MET A 275 17.39 -11.23 8.62
CA MET A 275 18.19 -11.35 7.40
C MET A 275 18.92 -12.70 7.29
N ILE A 276 19.18 -13.37 8.41
CA ILE A 276 19.78 -14.71 8.42
C ILE A 276 18.74 -15.74 7.95
N LYS A 277 17.49 -15.63 8.43
CA LYS A 277 16.38 -16.46 7.95
C LYS A 277 16.10 -16.19 6.47
N LEU A 278 16.06 -14.92 6.08
CA LEU A 278 15.78 -14.52 4.69
C LEU A 278 16.82 -15.09 3.71
N THR A 279 18.11 -15.02 4.03
CA THR A 279 19.19 -15.60 3.22
C THR A 279 19.04 -17.12 3.02
N ASN A 280 18.44 -17.84 3.98
CA ASN A 280 18.21 -19.28 3.92
C ASN A 280 16.76 -19.67 3.56
N CYS A 281 15.90 -18.69 3.25
CA CYS A 281 14.46 -18.88 3.10
C CYS A 281 14.14 -19.94 2.03
N ARG A 282 14.76 -19.82 0.86
CA ARG A 282 14.54 -20.74 -0.27
C ARG A 282 15.06 -22.14 0.00
N SER A 283 16.29 -22.28 0.50
CA SER A 283 16.88 -23.61 0.77
C SER A 283 16.17 -24.36 1.88
N GLN A 284 15.50 -23.65 2.79
CA GLN A 284 14.70 -24.22 3.87
C GLN A 284 13.21 -24.41 3.50
N GLY A 285 12.79 -24.06 2.28
CA GLY A 285 11.38 -24.16 1.87
C GLY A 285 10.46 -23.30 2.72
N LYS A 286 10.90 -22.09 3.09
CA LYS A 286 10.14 -21.11 3.88
C LYS A 286 9.57 -20.00 2.99
N SER A 287 8.54 -19.35 3.51
CA SER A 287 7.95 -18.12 2.98
C SER A 287 8.57 -16.86 3.59
N PHE A 288 8.28 -15.68 3.02
CA PHE A 288 8.75 -14.41 3.58
C PHE A 288 8.20 -14.14 4.99
N LYS A 289 6.93 -14.49 5.26
CA LYS A 289 6.26 -14.31 6.55
C LYS A 289 6.96 -15.05 7.68
N GLU A 290 7.56 -16.21 7.41
CA GLU A 290 8.34 -16.99 8.40
C GLU A 290 9.71 -16.36 8.72
N CYS A 291 10.14 -15.39 7.94
CA CYS A 291 11.34 -14.60 8.20
C CYS A 291 11.04 -13.34 9.04
N LEU A 292 9.77 -13.03 9.32
CA LEU A 292 9.36 -11.86 10.10
C LEU A 292 9.21 -12.21 11.59
N GLU A 293 9.61 -11.28 12.45
CA GLU A 293 9.61 -11.42 13.91
C GLU A 293 9.00 -10.17 14.55
N TRP A 294 8.13 -10.38 15.54
CA TRP A 294 7.57 -9.31 16.37
C TRP A 294 8.43 -9.16 17.63
N MET A 295 8.87 -7.94 17.92
CA MET A 295 9.72 -7.61 19.08
C MET A 295 8.93 -6.71 20.07
N PRO A 296 7.95 -7.24 20.82
CA PRO A 296 7.01 -6.43 21.60
C PRO A 296 7.64 -5.59 22.72
N SER A 297 8.84 -5.94 23.18
CA SER A 297 9.61 -5.19 24.18
C SER A 297 10.23 -3.90 23.63
N GLU A 298 10.14 -3.67 22.32
CA GLU A 298 10.75 -2.56 21.62
C GLU A 298 9.67 -1.62 21.12
N ASN A 299 9.82 -0.31 21.34
CA ASN A 299 8.84 0.69 20.88
C ASN A 299 9.15 1.16 19.46
N ASN A 300 8.19 1.83 18.81
CA ASN A 300 8.36 2.39 17.47
C ASN A 300 9.27 3.62 17.54
N ARG A 301 10.07 3.85 16.48
CA ARG A 301 10.94 5.03 16.37
C ARG A 301 10.58 5.85 15.13
N PHE A 302 10.37 7.14 15.29
CA PHE A 302 10.24 8.06 14.16
C PHE A 302 11.58 8.68 13.78
N TYR A 303 11.81 8.76 12.48
CA TYR A 303 12.88 9.53 11.84
C TYR A 303 12.22 10.64 11.02
N VAL A 304 12.74 11.86 11.13
CA VAL A 304 12.29 13.03 10.37
C VAL A 304 13.48 13.55 9.57
N ILE A 305 13.32 13.62 8.25
CA ILE A 305 14.38 13.95 7.31
C ILE A 305 13.98 15.22 6.58
N ASP A 306 14.83 16.23 6.60
CA ASP A 306 14.64 17.44 5.80
C ASP A 306 14.81 17.11 4.30
N LYS A 307 13.77 17.35 3.50
CA LYS A 307 13.74 17.00 2.06
C LYS A 307 14.78 17.76 1.24
N SER A 308 15.10 18.98 1.65
CA SER A 308 15.98 19.88 0.89
C SER A 308 17.46 19.54 1.09
N THR A 309 17.82 19.17 2.32
CA THR A 309 19.21 18.88 2.70
C THR A 309 19.53 17.40 2.77
N GLY A 310 18.51 16.54 2.86
CA GLY A 310 18.69 15.11 3.12
C GLY A 310 19.13 14.79 4.56
N ARG A 311 19.20 15.79 5.44
CA ARG A 311 19.66 15.63 6.82
C ARG A 311 18.56 15.00 7.66
N ASN A 312 18.88 13.86 8.28
CA ASN A 312 18.07 13.32 9.36
C ASN A 312 18.19 14.22 10.59
N MET A 313 17.06 14.60 11.19
CA MET A 313 17.05 15.36 12.43
C MET A 313 17.71 14.54 13.54
N GLU A 314 18.54 15.20 14.34
CA GLU A 314 19.25 14.60 15.48
C GLU A 314 18.34 14.48 16.71
N ILE A 315 17.09 14.06 16.49
CA ILE A 315 16.08 13.87 17.52
C ILE A 315 15.68 12.39 17.51
N LYS A 316 15.77 11.76 18.67
CA LYS A 316 15.33 10.37 18.84
C LYS A 316 13.89 10.37 19.35
N TYR A 317 12.94 10.32 18.43
CA TYR A 317 11.52 10.15 18.74
C TYR A 317 11.21 8.67 18.98
N MET A 318 10.86 8.30 20.20
CA MET A 318 10.41 6.96 20.54
C MET A 318 8.96 7.04 20.99
N THR A 319 8.13 6.07 20.61
CA THR A 319 6.80 5.96 21.22
C THR A 319 6.88 5.41 22.63
N ASP A 320 5.85 5.65 23.42
CA ASP A 320 5.70 5.11 24.77
C ASP A 320 5.21 3.65 24.80
N ALA A 321 4.54 3.21 23.72
CA ALA A 321 4.13 1.84 23.50
C ALA A 321 4.52 1.33 22.09
N SER A 322 4.68 0.02 21.96
CA SER A 322 4.85 -0.67 20.69
C SER A 322 3.51 -0.78 19.96
N PHE A 323 3.54 -0.68 18.63
CA PHE A 323 2.38 -0.91 17.77
C PHE A 323 2.80 -1.39 16.38
N TYR A 324 1.91 -2.11 15.72
CA TYR A 324 2.05 -2.55 14.33
C TYR A 324 1.24 -1.65 13.41
N PHE A 325 1.72 -1.39 12.19
CA PHE A 325 0.94 -0.66 11.19
C PHE A 325 1.28 -1.07 9.75
N LEU A 326 0.30 -0.88 8.88
CA LEU A 326 0.47 -0.93 7.42
C LEU A 326 0.45 0.47 6.82
N ASN A 327 -0.54 1.30 7.18
CA ASN A 327 -0.85 2.52 6.44
C ASN A 327 -0.67 3.80 7.28
N PHE A 328 0.22 4.68 6.83
CA PHE A 328 0.11 6.11 7.12
C PHE A 328 -1.19 6.64 6.51
N ILE A 329 -1.85 7.56 7.21
CA ILE A 329 -2.98 8.32 6.69
C ILE A 329 -2.45 9.57 6.00
N ASN A 330 -1.82 10.46 6.77
CA ASN A 330 -1.21 11.69 6.26
C ASN A 330 -0.19 12.22 7.26
N CYS A 331 0.73 13.05 6.78
CA CYS A 331 1.59 13.87 7.62
C CYS A 331 1.48 15.33 7.20
N TYR A 332 1.62 16.27 8.13
CA TYR A 332 1.66 17.70 7.79
C TYR A 332 2.40 18.52 8.82
N GLU A 333 2.77 19.74 8.45
CA GLU A 333 3.46 20.68 9.34
C GLU A 333 2.46 21.65 10.00
N SER A 334 2.66 21.96 11.28
CA SER A 334 1.84 22.91 12.02
C SER A 334 2.70 23.68 13.03
N GLY A 335 3.26 24.81 12.61
CA GLY A 335 4.26 25.53 13.40
C GLY A 335 5.56 24.71 13.43
N GLU A 336 6.22 24.63 14.58
CA GLU A 336 7.45 23.86 14.79
C GLU A 336 7.19 22.38 15.07
N HIS A 337 6.16 21.80 14.45
CA HIS A 337 5.72 20.42 14.70
C HIS A 337 5.37 19.71 13.40
N VAL A 338 5.72 18.43 13.31
CA VAL A 338 5.22 17.50 12.29
C VAL A 338 4.13 16.62 12.91
N ILE A 339 2.95 16.65 12.32
CA ILE A 339 1.80 15.83 12.71
C ILE A 339 1.78 14.58 11.85
N VAL A 340 1.57 13.42 12.48
CA VAL A 340 1.61 12.10 11.84
C VAL A 340 0.38 11.30 12.25
N ASP A 341 -0.48 10.98 11.28
CA ASP A 341 -1.65 10.12 11.50
C ASP A 341 -1.43 8.74 10.86
N ILE A 342 -1.63 7.66 11.63
CA ILE A 342 -1.39 6.26 11.21
C ILE A 342 -2.56 5.37 11.65
N ILE A 343 -2.92 4.37 10.85
CA ILE A 343 -3.76 3.25 11.28
C ILE A 343 -2.89 2.18 11.93
N ALA A 344 -3.06 1.97 13.23
CA ALA A 344 -2.26 1.09 14.07
C ALA A 344 -3.07 -0.07 14.66
N TYR A 345 -2.35 -1.14 15.00
CA TYR A 345 -2.78 -2.33 15.72
C TYR A 345 -1.83 -2.59 16.88
N ASP A 346 -2.27 -3.40 17.84
CA ASP A 346 -1.44 -3.75 18.98
C ASP A 346 -0.27 -4.67 18.58
N ASP A 347 -0.46 -5.50 17.55
CA ASP A 347 0.50 -6.48 17.05
C ASP A 347 0.18 -6.88 15.58
N PRO A 348 1.06 -7.64 14.89
CA PRO A 348 0.83 -8.07 13.52
C PRO A 348 -0.06 -9.33 13.39
N GLU A 349 -0.74 -9.79 14.44
CA GLU A 349 -1.54 -11.03 14.39
C GLU A 349 -2.73 -10.92 13.43
N ILE A 350 -3.18 -9.70 13.10
CA ILE A 350 -4.17 -9.43 12.05
C ILE A 350 -3.83 -10.09 10.71
N LEU A 351 -2.54 -10.31 10.41
CA LEU A 351 -2.11 -11.00 9.20
C LEU A 351 -2.32 -12.51 9.25
N ASN A 352 -2.42 -13.12 10.43
CA ASN A 352 -2.69 -14.55 10.56
C ASN A 352 -4.16 -14.88 10.20
N ASP A 353 -5.04 -13.90 10.30
CA ASP A 353 -6.43 -14.01 9.87
C ASP A 353 -6.58 -13.96 8.34
N MET A 354 -5.50 -13.61 7.62
CA MET A 354 -5.48 -13.43 6.16
C MET A 354 -4.96 -14.65 5.38
N TYR A 355 -4.83 -15.80 6.05
CA TYR A 355 -4.60 -17.08 5.36
C TYR A 355 -5.86 -17.51 4.59
N ILE A 356 -5.69 -17.99 3.36
CA ILE A 356 -6.80 -18.35 2.45
C ILE A 356 -7.76 -19.36 3.08
N GLU A 357 -7.23 -20.35 3.81
CA GLU A 357 -8.05 -21.32 4.53
C GLU A 357 -8.97 -20.64 5.56
N THR A 358 -8.43 -19.76 6.39
CA THR A 358 -9.18 -18.97 7.38
C THR A 358 -10.20 -18.07 6.69
N LEU A 359 -9.79 -17.35 5.65
CA LEU A 359 -10.64 -16.42 4.93
C LEU A 359 -11.87 -17.09 4.30
N ARG A 360 -11.68 -18.26 3.69
CA ARG A 360 -12.78 -19.02 3.05
C ARG A 360 -13.75 -19.60 4.08
N THR A 361 -13.25 -20.03 5.24
CA THR A 361 -14.02 -20.85 6.19
C THR A 361 -14.61 -20.06 7.37
N SER A 362 -14.05 -18.89 7.70
CA SER A 362 -14.51 -18.12 8.85
C SER A 362 -15.74 -17.26 8.52
N SER A 363 -16.71 -17.21 9.44
CA SER A 363 -17.84 -16.28 9.35
C SER A 363 -17.49 -14.86 9.79
N SER A 364 -16.35 -14.66 10.44
CA SER A 364 -15.79 -13.35 10.79
C SER A 364 -14.29 -13.48 10.60
N PHE A 365 -13.74 -12.79 9.60
CA PHE A 365 -12.35 -13.02 9.17
C PHE A 365 -11.33 -12.95 10.31
N THR A 366 -11.58 -12.13 11.34
CA THR A 366 -10.67 -11.97 12.47
C THR A 366 -11.14 -12.66 13.74
N GLY A 367 -10.36 -13.65 14.22
CA GLY A 367 -10.69 -14.48 15.39
C GLY A 367 -10.49 -13.80 16.75
N VAL A 368 -9.93 -12.59 16.81
CA VAL A 368 -9.62 -11.86 18.06
C VAL A 368 -10.04 -10.39 17.94
N ALA A 369 -10.22 -9.73 19.08
CA ALA A 369 -10.61 -8.32 19.19
C ALA A 369 -9.51 -7.32 18.79
N HIS A 370 -8.84 -7.53 17.65
CA HIS A 370 -7.87 -6.56 17.12
C HIS A 370 -8.60 -5.28 16.70
N LYS A 371 -8.50 -4.26 17.54
CA LYS A 371 -8.98 -2.93 17.20
C LYS A 371 -7.93 -2.25 16.34
N SER A 372 -8.30 -1.87 15.13
CA SER A 372 -7.59 -0.79 14.45
C SER A 372 -7.78 0.53 15.21
N LYS A 373 -6.74 1.34 15.27
CA LYS A 373 -6.74 2.66 15.93
C LYS A 373 -6.19 3.69 14.96
N ILE A 374 -6.84 4.84 14.86
CA ILE A 374 -6.17 6.01 14.26
C ILE A 374 -5.41 6.70 15.38
N LEU A 375 -4.07 6.68 15.28
CA LEU A 375 -3.17 7.37 16.21
C LEU A 375 -2.63 8.63 15.56
N ARG A 376 -2.69 9.75 16.29
CA ARG A 376 -2.03 11.01 15.96
C ARG A 376 -0.80 11.19 16.84
N PHE A 377 0.38 11.18 16.23
CA PHE A 377 1.63 11.59 16.86
C PHE A 377 1.98 13.02 16.46
N VAL A 378 2.57 13.76 17.38
CA VAL A 378 3.00 15.15 17.18
C VAL A 378 4.47 15.26 17.55
N LEU A 379 5.30 15.53 16.54
CA LEU A 379 6.75 15.49 16.61
C LEU A 379 7.28 16.94 16.63
N PRO A 380 7.74 17.47 17.77
CA PRO A 380 8.31 18.80 17.85
C PRO A 380 9.68 18.86 17.15
N LEU A 381 9.87 19.84 16.28
CA LEU A 381 11.09 20.03 15.48
C LEU A 381 12.21 20.75 16.24
N ASP A 382 11.85 21.56 17.24
CA ASP A 382 12.76 22.16 18.21
C ASP A 382 12.43 21.65 19.62
N TYR A 383 13.44 21.53 20.47
CA TYR A 383 13.29 21.06 21.84
C TYR A 383 14.20 21.89 22.75
N GLN A 384 13.60 22.65 23.68
CA GLN A 384 14.35 23.53 24.58
C GLN A 384 14.37 23.04 26.03
N GLU A 385 13.34 22.32 26.46
CA GLU A 385 13.14 21.99 27.88
C GLU A 385 12.94 20.49 28.11
N ASP A 386 13.48 19.99 29.23
CA ASP A 386 13.36 18.59 29.64
C ASP A 386 12.15 18.37 30.54
N HIS A 387 11.56 17.17 30.49
CA HIS A 387 10.50 16.71 31.38
C HIS A 387 9.17 17.48 31.32
N ILE A 388 9.00 18.35 30.32
CA ILE A 388 7.71 18.98 30.01
C ILE A 388 7.12 18.41 28.73
N ASP A 389 5.80 18.57 28.56
CA ASP A 389 5.16 18.30 27.28
C ASP A 389 5.48 19.41 26.27
N LEU A 390 6.31 19.09 25.29
CA LEU A 390 6.73 20.00 24.20
C LEU A 390 5.58 20.33 23.23
N ASN A 391 4.46 19.61 23.32
CA ASN A 391 3.26 19.89 22.56
C ASN A 391 2.37 20.97 23.22
N GLY A 392 2.62 21.28 24.50
CA GLY A 392 1.88 22.29 25.24
C GLY A 392 0.36 22.05 25.29
N GLY A 393 -0.08 20.78 25.24
CA GLY A 393 -1.50 20.41 25.31
C GLY A 393 -2.37 20.84 24.12
N LYS A 394 -1.79 21.21 22.96
CA LYS A 394 -2.56 21.73 21.81
C LYS A 394 -3.26 20.65 20.97
N TRP A 395 -2.82 19.39 21.07
CA TRP A 395 -3.25 18.30 20.17
C TRP A 395 -3.92 17.15 20.92
N ARG A 396 -5.02 17.48 21.62
CA ARG A 396 -5.77 16.53 22.45
C ARG A 396 -4.83 15.86 23.46
N ASP A 397 -4.82 14.53 23.51
CA ASP A 397 -4.00 13.74 24.43
C ASP A 397 -2.57 13.49 23.92
N ALA A 398 -2.21 13.94 22.70
CA ALA A 398 -0.89 13.67 22.14
C ALA A 398 0.19 14.48 22.88
N THR A 399 1.17 13.80 23.46
CA THR A 399 2.28 14.43 24.19
C THR A 399 3.63 14.07 23.61
N ALA A 400 4.59 14.96 23.80
CA ALA A 400 5.98 14.77 23.44
C ALA A 400 6.85 15.19 24.62
N ILE A 401 7.27 14.23 25.44
CA ILE A 401 8.02 14.50 26.67
C ILE A 401 9.48 14.16 26.46
N ARG A 402 10.35 15.15 26.64
CA ARG A 402 11.80 14.91 26.55
C ARG A 402 12.32 14.22 27.80
N ALA A 403 13.09 13.16 27.59
CA ALA A 403 13.87 12.45 28.59
C ALA A 403 15.30 12.26 28.05
N HIS A 404 16.23 13.12 28.50
CA HIS A 404 17.62 13.17 28.02
C HIS A 404 17.69 13.39 26.48
N ASN A 405 18.27 12.43 25.76
CA ASN A 405 18.45 12.47 24.31
C ASN A 405 17.27 11.85 23.54
N THR A 406 16.15 11.59 24.20
CA THR A 406 14.97 10.94 23.62
C THR A 406 13.74 11.80 23.87
N ILE A 407 12.89 11.96 22.85
CA ILE A 407 11.54 12.47 23.01
C ILE A 407 10.60 11.27 23.01
N VAL A 408 9.89 11.07 24.11
CA VAL A 408 8.89 10.02 24.26
C VAL A 408 7.55 10.57 23.78
N LEU A 409 6.98 9.93 22.77
CA LEU A 409 5.73 10.31 22.15
C LEU A 409 4.59 9.45 22.66
N HIS A 410 3.52 10.09 23.13
CA HIS A 410 2.22 9.46 23.32
C HIS A 410 1.31 9.83 22.14
N GLY A 411 0.76 8.84 21.46
CA GLY A 411 -0.16 9.06 20.34
C GLY A 411 -1.59 9.30 20.83
N SER A 412 -2.25 10.37 20.40
CA SER A 412 -3.68 10.56 20.68
C SER A 412 -4.50 9.59 19.85
N ILE A 413 -5.37 8.83 20.51
CA ILE A 413 -6.34 7.96 19.84
C ILE A 413 -7.47 8.85 19.30
N LEU A 414 -7.49 9.06 17.98
CA LEU A 414 -8.59 9.77 17.33
C LEU A 414 -9.84 8.91 17.29
N THR A 415 -9.66 7.61 17.04
CA THR A 415 -10.72 6.62 17.16
C THR A 415 -10.20 5.18 17.21
N ASP A 416 -10.92 4.29 17.91
CA ASP A 416 -10.59 2.86 18.06
C ASP A 416 -11.80 1.95 17.78
N ARG A 417 -11.82 1.24 16.66
CA ARG A 417 -12.78 0.14 16.44
C ARG A 417 -12.14 -0.90 15.54
N LYS A 418 -12.74 -2.08 15.44
CA LYS A 418 -12.28 -3.12 14.51
C LYS A 418 -12.53 -2.69 13.05
N GLY A 419 -11.60 -3.01 12.16
CA GLY A 419 -11.83 -3.02 10.72
C GLY A 419 -11.70 -1.72 9.94
N MET A 420 -10.91 -0.76 10.42
CA MET A 420 -10.50 0.40 9.62
C MET A 420 -9.21 0.08 8.88
N GLU A 421 -9.26 0.12 7.55
CA GLU A 421 -8.05 0.10 6.72
C GLU A 421 -8.23 0.93 5.46
N HIS A 422 -7.17 0.97 4.64
CA HIS A 422 -7.14 1.64 3.34
C HIS A 422 -7.54 3.12 3.43
N PRO A 423 -6.83 3.91 4.28
CA PRO A 423 -7.14 5.30 4.44
C PRO A 423 -6.92 6.05 3.13
N LYS A 424 -7.87 6.91 2.79
CA LYS A 424 -7.79 7.81 1.63
C LYS A 424 -8.18 9.21 2.04
N LEU A 425 -7.68 10.17 1.27
CA LEU A 425 -7.90 11.59 1.47
C LEU A 425 -8.23 12.23 0.13
N ASN A 426 -8.70 13.47 0.19
CA ASN A 426 -8.65 14.34 -0.97
C ASN A 426 -7.17 14.57 -1.34
N PRO A 427 -6.73 14.25 -2.57
CA PRO A 427 -5.33 14.38 -2.97
C PRO A 427 -4.80 15.81 -2.85
N ASN A 428 -5.66 16.83 -2.93
CA ASN A 428 -5.29 18.24 -2.76
C ASN A 428 -4.86 18.62 -1.32
N PHE A 429 -5.08 17.73 -0.35
CA PHE A 429 -4.78 17.92 1.06
C PHE A 429 -3.71 16.94 1.58
N MET A 430 -3.15 16.08 0.72
CA MET A 430 -1.99 15.28 1.09
C MET A 430 -0.84 16.21 1.50
N PHE A 431 -0.07 15.79 2.51
CA PHE A 431 1.10 16.51 3.04
C PHE A 431 0.79 17.84 3.74
N ARG A 432 -0.49 18.18 3.88
CA ARG A 432 -1.02 19.43 4.46
C ARG A 432 -2.09 19.14 5.50
N LYS A 433 -2.41 20.16 6.30
CA LYS A 433 -3.48 20.06 7.29
C LYS A 433 -4.79 19.66 6.61
N TYR A 434 -5.47 18.69 7.19
CA TYR A 434 -6.66 18.06 6.65
C TYR A 434 -7.62 17.74 7.81
N ASN A 435 -8.91 17.56 7.51
CA ASN A 435 -9.95 17.25 8.48
C ASN A 435 -10.62 15.91 8.21
N PHE A 436 -10.55 15.35 7.00
CA PHE A 436 -11.29 14.17 6.61
C PHE A 436 -10.40 13.06 6.06
N THR A 437 -10.57 11.86 6.59
CA THR A 437 -10.09 10.63 5.96
C THR A 437 -11.27 9.69 5.70
N TYR A 438 -11.12 8.83 4.70
CA TYR A 438 -12.08 7.82 4.31
C TYR A 438 -11.43 6.45 4.49
N VAL A 439 -12.07 5.56 5.25
CA VAL A 439 -11.59 4.21 5.53
C VAL A 439 -12.61 3.17 5.08
N VAL A 440 -12.12 1.98 4.80
CA VAL A 440 -12.94 0.85 4.35
C VAL A 440 -13.00 -0.20 5.44
N GLY A 441 -14.18 -0.80 5.60
CA GLY A 441 -14.45 -1.99 6.41
C GLY A 441 -13.76 -3.24 5.88
N TRP A 442 -12.45 -3.29 5.98
CA TRP A 442 -11.65 -4.29 5.29
C TRP A 442 -11.75 -5.66 5.93
N MET A 443 -12.26 -6.65 5.19
CA MET A 443 -12.28 -8.05 5.65
C MET A 443 -12.94 -8.20 7.04
N HIS A 444 -14.06 -7.51 7.31
CA HIS A 444 -14.86 -7.72 8.53
C HIS A 444 -16.35 -7.87 8.27
N SER A 445 -16.74 -7.94 7.00
CA SER A 445 -18.12 -8.24 6.62
C SER A 445 -18.56 -9.57 7.24
N LEU A 446 -19.81 -9.61 7.69
CA LEU A 446 -20.41 -10.65 8.55
C LEU A 446 -20.12 -10.56 10.05
N ASP A 447 -19.22 -9.69 10.52
CA ASP A 447 -19.12 -9.35 11.95
C ASP A 447 -20.20 -8.31 12.32
N PRO A 448 -21.27 -8.70 13.03
CA PRO A 448 -22.36 -7.78 13.39
C PRO A 448 -21.93 -6.70 14.40
N ASP A 449 -20.82 -6.93 15.13
CA ASP A 449 -20.31 -6.00 16.14
C ASP A 449 -19.30 -5.01 15.55
N CYS A 450 -18.91 -5.19 14.28
CA CYS A 450 -17.99 -4.31 13.59
C CYS A 450 -18.73 -3.14 12.91
N TYR A 451 -18.59 -1.94 13.49
CA TYR A 451 -19.17 -0.70 12.93
C TYR A 451 -18.81 -0.48 11.46
N TYR A 452 -17.60 -0.87 11.03
CA TYR A 452 -17.10 -0.66 9.68
C TYR A 452 -17.48 -1.78 8.70
N ALA A 453 -18.05 -2.91 9.16
CA ALA A 453 -18.41 -4.04 8.29
C ALA A 453 -19.29 -3.60 7.11
N ASN A 454 -18.93 -4.01 5.88
CA ASN A 454 -19.68 -3.68 4.67
C ASN A 454 -19.82 -2.16 4.39
N ALA A 455 -18.92 -1.32 4.93
CA ALA A 455 -19.04 0.13 4.85
C ALA A 455 -17.77 0.84 4.38
N ILE A 456 -17.99 2.03 3.82
CA ILE A 456 -16.98 3.07 3.58
C ILE A 456 -17.34 4.22 4.51
N THR A 457 -16.38 4.65 5.33
CA THR A 457 -16.65 5.62 6.39
C THR A 457 -15.75 6.84 6.27
N LYS A 458 -16.37 8.00 6.23
CA LYS A 458 -15.73 9.29 6.44
C LYS A 458 -15.55 9.53 7.93
N ILE A 459 -14.36 9.96 8.31
CA ILE A 459 -13.99 10.31 9.68
C ILE A 459 -13.47 11.74 9.68
N ASN A 460 -14.04 12.59 10.53
CA ASN A 460 -13.46 13.88 10.86
C ASN A 460 -12.36 13.66 11.91
N VAL A 461 -11.10 13.94 11.57
CA VAL A 461 -9.95 13.68 12.45
C VAL A 461 -9.83 14.69 13.60
N GLU A 462 -10.49 15.85 13.49
CA GLU A 462 -10.50 16.90 14.52
C GLU A 462 -11.64 16.74 15.54
N THR A 463 -12.77 16.15 15.14
CA THR A 463 -13.93 15.94 16.04
C THR A 463 -14.14 14.47 16.42
N GLY A 464 -13.70 13.52 15.59
CA GLY A 464 -13.99 12.10 15.72
C GLY A 464 -15.33 11.68 15.11
N ASP A 465 -16.09 12.61 14.52
CA ASP A 465 -17.38 12.35 13.90
C ASP A 465 -17.25 11.39 12.71
N LYS A 466 -18.25 10.53 12.55
CA LYS A 466 -18.26 9.49 11.53
C LYS A 466 -19.53 9.50 10.73
N THR A 467 -19.41 9.28 9.43
CA THR A 467 -20.55 9.07 8.54
C THR A 467 -20.18 7.97 7.56
N SER A 468 -21.06 6.98 7.42
CA SER A 468 -20.79 5.79 6.61
C SER A 468 -21.80 5.65 5.48
N TRP A 469 -21.29 5.31 4.30
CA TRP A 469 -22.06 4.55 3.33
C TRP A 469 -21.92 3.06 3.69
N ARG A 470 -23.00 2.30 3.61
CA ARG A 470 -23.00 0.85 3.87
C ARG A 470 -23.73 0.15 2.75
N ALA A 471 -23.18 -0.96 2.28
CA ALA A 471 -23.82 -1.78 1.27
C ALA A 471 -25.18 -2.31 1.77
N ASP A 472 -26.09 -2.55 0.84
CA ASP A 472 -27.48 -2.92 1.13
C ASP A 472 -27.63 -4.30 1.77
N ASP A 473 -26.60 -5.15 1.65
CA ASP A 473 -26.57 -6.49 2.20
C ASP A 473 -25.26 -6.81 2.93
N LYS A 474 -25.35 -7.72 3.90
CA LYS A 474 -24.22 -8.11 4.76
C LYS A 474 -23.13 -8.94 4.07
N TYR A 475 -23.35 -9.39 2.84
CA TYR A 475 -22.38 -10.17 2.05
C TYR A 475 -21.62 -9.29 1.05
N SER A 476 -21.84 -7.97 1.02
CA SER A 476 -21.18 -7.05 0.10
C SER A 476 -19.96 -6.38 0.74
N HIS A 477 -18.80 -6.46 0.09
CA HIS A 477 -17.50 -6.06 0.63
C HIS A 477 -16.91 -4.95 -0.24
N PRO A 478 -16.96 -3.68 0.20
CA PRO A 478 -16.26 -2.61 -0.48
C PRO A 478 -14.74 -2.82 -0.39
N SER A 479 -14.04 -2.42 -1.43
CA SER A 479 -12.57 -2.34 -1.47
C SER A 479 -12.08 -0.90 -1.31
N GLU A 480 -10.77 -0.70 -1.40
CA GLU A 480 -10.14 0.62 -1.29
C GLU A 480 -10.78 1.66 -2.24
N VAL A 481 -11.01 2.86 -1.71
CA VAL A 481 -11.64 3.93 -2.48
C VAL A 481 -10.64 4.78 -3.27
N VAL A 482 -11.09 5.33 -4.38
CA VAL A 482 -10.49 6.53 -4.99
C VAL A 482 -11.29 7.73 -4.54
N PHE A 483 -10.62 8.83 -4.16
CA PHE A 483 -11.25 10.15 -4.05
C PHE A 483 -10.96 10.95 -5.33
N ILE A 484 -11.99 11.41 -6.02
CA ILE A 484 -11.86 12.34 -7.15
C ILE A 484 -12.42 13.70 -6.72
N PRO A 485 -11.57 14.74 -6.60
CA PRO A 485 -12.02 16.08 -6.21
C PRO A 485 -12.88 16.70 -7.30
N ASN A 486 -13.90 17.44 -6.89
CA ASN A 486 -14.57 18.38 -7.77
C ASN A 486 -13.55 19.45 -8.19
N PRO A 487 -13.27 19.65 -9.49
CA PRO A 487 -12.26 20.61 -9.94
C PRO A 487 -12.61 22.06 -9.60
N ALA A 488 -13.90 22.36 -9.39
CA ALA A 488 -14.38 23.66 -8.93
C ALA A 488 -14.72 23.68 -7.42
N GLY A 489 -14.46 22.58 -6.71
CA GLY A 489 -14.80 22.42 -5.30
C GLY A 489 -13.94 23.30 -4.40
N THR A 490 -14.54 23.82 -3.33
CA THR A 490 -13.87 24.69 -2.35
C THR A 490 -13.74 24.07 -0.96
N SER A 491 -14.36 22.90 -0.72
CA SER A 491 -14.22 22.16 0.53
C SER A 491 -13.44 20.88 0.34
N GLU A 492 -12.76 20.44 1.40
CA GLU A 492 -11.94 19.23 1.41
C GLU A 492 -12.70 17.96 1.02
N ASP A 493 -13.99 17.90 1.34
CA ASP A 493 -14.88 16.79 1.06
C ASP A 493 -15.78 17.00 -0.18
N ASP A 494 -15.49 18.01 -1.01
CA ASP A 494 -16.18 18.24 -2.29
C ASP A 494 -15.60 17.32 -3.37
N GLY A 495 -16.17 16.13 -3.49
CA GLY A 495 -15.73 15.14 -4.44
C GLY A 495 -16.59 13.88 -4.43
N VAL A 496 -16.15 12.91 -5.22
CA VAL A 496 -16.78 11.60 -5.35
C VAL A 496 -15.80 10.52 -4.91
N LEU A 497 -16.28 9.60 -4.09
CA LEU A 497 -15.58 8.35 -3.79
C LEU A 497 -16.03 7.28 -4.78
N ILE A 498 -15.09 6.50 -5.29
CA ILE A 498 -15.36 5.33 -6.12
C ILE A 498 -14.80 4.09 -5.43
N SER A 499 -15.59 3.03 -5.33
CA SER A 499 -15.18 1.73 -4.78
C SER A 499 -15.71 0.59 -5.63
N CYS A 500 -14.95 -0.49 -5.73
CA CYS A 500 -15.52 -1.77 -6.14
C CYS A 500 -16.16 -2.45 -4.93
N VAL A 501 -17.21 -3.22 -5.17
CA VAL A 501 -17.91 -4.01 -4.14
C VAL A 501 -18.05 -5.43 -4.67
N SER A 502 -17.48 -6.39 -3.95
CA SER A 502 -17.60 -7.82 -4.27
C SER A 502 -18.57 -8.49 -3.29
N ASN A 503 -19.23 -9.58 -3.70
CA ASN A 503 -20.21 -10.25 -2.84
C ASN A 503 -19.77 -11.68 -2.49
N ALA A 504 -19.70 -11.99 -1.20
CA ALA A 504 -19.25 -13.29 -0.69
C ALA A 504 -20.23 -14.44 -0.96
N ARG A 505 -21.51 -14.14 -1.24
CA ARG A 505 -22.54 -15.13 -1.49
C ARG A 505 -22.81 -15.35 -2.98
N ASP A 506 -22.69 -14.31 -3.79
CA ASP A 506 -23.00 -14.37 -5.22
C ASP A 506 -22.05 -13.46 -6.03
N GLN A 507 -21.13 -14.07 -6.77
CA GLN A 507 -20.11 -13.34 -7.55
C GLN A 507 -20.69 -12.45 -8.65
N ASN A 508 -21.93 -12.70 -9.08
CA ASN A 508 -22.58 -11.90 -10.11
C ASN A 508 -23.19 -10.61 -9.54
N LYS A 509 -23.15 -10.42 -8.21
CA LYS A 509 -23.61 -9.21 -7.53
C LYS A 509 -22.48 -8.24 -7.21
N SER A 510 -21.35 -8.33 -7.92
CA SER A 510 -20.29 -7.33 -7.80
C SER A 510 -20.65 -6.07 -8.59
N TYR A 511 -20.32 -4.90 -8.07
CA TYR A 511 -20.59 -3.61 -8.71
C TYR A 511 -19.51 -2.58 -8.36
N MET A 512 -19.48 -1.49 -9.12
CA MET A 512 -18.73 -0.28 -8.76
C MET A 512 -19.71 0.77 -8.23
N VAL A 513 -19.40 1.42 -7.12
CA VAL A 513 -20.27 2.43 -6.48
C VAL A 513 -19.64 3.81 -6.50
N PHE A 514 -20.46 4.84 -6.70
CA PHE A 514 -20.11 6.25 -6.64
C PHE A 514 -20.82 6.89 -5.45
N ILE A 515 -20.05 7.51 -4.56
CA ILE A 515 -20.55 8.05 -3.29
C ILE A 515 -20.14 9.51 -3.19
N SER A 516 -21.04 10.39 -2.76
CA SER A 516 -20.67 11.78 -2.44
C SER A 516 -19.78 11.79 -1.20
N ALA A 517 -18.55 12.29 -1.33
CA ALA A 517 -17.60 12.34 -0.22
C ALA A 517 -18.05 13.28 0.90
N ARG A 518 -18.93 14.24 0.59
CA ARG A 518 -19.46 15.20 1.58
C ARG A 518 -20.43 14.54 2.55
N ASN A 519 -21.48 13.90 2.02
CA ASN A 519 -22.61 13.41 2.82
C ASN A 519 -22.70 11.87 2.89
N MET A 520 -21.78 11.16 2.24
CA MET A 520 -21.71 9.70 2.18
C MET A 520 -22.97 9.02 1.62
N LYS A 521 -23.78 9.76 0.86
CA LYS A 521 -24.89 9.19 0.09
C LYS A 521 -24.37 8.64 -1.21
N GLU A 522 -24.90 7.49 -1.58
CA GLU A 522 -24.71 6.93 -2.91
C GLU A 522 -25.30 7.87 -3.97
N ILE A 523 -24.54 8.08 -5.04
CA ILE A 523 -24.98 8.83 -6.23
C ILE A 523 -25.53 7.83 -7.24
N ALA A 524 -24.72 6.82 -7.57
CA ALA A 524 -25.02 5.79 -8.55
C ALA A 524 -24.16 4.55 -8.31
N ARG A 525 -24.52 3.45 -8.97
CA ARG A 525 -23.70 2.25 -9.07
C ARG A 525 -23.77 1.64 -10.46
N VAL A 526 -22.74 0.88 -10.81
CA VAL A 526 -22.59 0.23 -12.10
C VAL A 526 -22.39 -1.26 -11.91
N GLU A 527 -23.27 -2.03 -12.53
CA GLU A 527 -23.17 -3.48 -12.61
C GLU A 527 -22.61 -3.91 -13.96
N PHE A 528 -21.88 -5.02 -14.00
CA PHE A 528 -21.31 -5.56 -15.22
C PHE A 528 -21.75 -7.02 -15.39
N ASP A 529 -21.92 -7.46 -16.63
CA ASP A 529 -22.05 -8.89 -16.97
C ASP A 529 -20.67 -9.59 -16.92
N GLU A 530 -19.99 -9.40 -15.78
CA GLU A 530 -18.70 -9.97 -15.42
C GLU A 530 -18.40 -9.67 -13.95
N THR A 531 -17.80 -10.63 -13.23
CA THR A 531 -17.42 -10.46 -11.83
C THR A 531 -16.24 -9.50 -11.67
N ILE A 532 -16.33 -8.63 -10.66
CA ILE A 532 -15.20 -7.83 -10.13
C ILE A 532 -14.56 -8.60 -8.97
N PRO A 533 -13.30 -9.08 -9.11
CA PRO A 533 -12.58 -9.78 -8.05
C PRO A 533 -12.40 -8.94 -6.79
N PHE A 534 -12.30 -9.59 -5.62
CA PHE A 534 -12.05 -8.90 -4.34
C PHE A 534 -10.57 -8.55 -4.18
N GLY A 535 -10.14 -7.49 -4.87
CA GLY A 535 -8.84 -6.84 -4.73
C GLY A 535 -8.80 -5.77 -3.64
N SER A 536 -7.72 -4.99 -3.62
CA SER A 536 -7.37 -4.17 -2.45
C SER A 536 -6.86 -2.77 -2.76
N HIS A 537 -6.44 -2.47 -3.99
CA HIS A 537 -5.80 -1.19 -4.31
C HIS A 537 -6.38 -0.53 -5.53
N THR A 538 -6.61 0.77 -5.42
CA THR A 538 -7.15 1.60 -6.49
C THR A 538 -6.25 2.80 -6.80
N TYR A 539 -6.23 3.15 -8.07
CA TYR A 539 -5.55 4.34 -8.59
C TYR A 539 -6.41 5.00 -9.65
N TYR A 540 -6.31 6.31 -9.79
CA TYR A 540 -7.08 7.07 -10.78
C TYR A 540 -6.16 7.83 -11.71
N ILE A 541 -6.41 7.65 -13.00
CA ILE A 541 -5.77 8.38 -14.07
C ILE A 541 -6.80 9.36 -14.61
N GLN A 542 -6.56 10.64 -14.39
CA GLN A 542 -7.31 11.70 -15.03
C GLN A 542 -6.94 11.74 -16.51
N GLN A 543 -7.95 11.79 -17.39
CA GLN A 543 -7.78 11.93 -18.83
C GLN A 543 -7.95 13.38 -19.28
#